data_AF-A0A9R1X9N6-F1
#
_entry.id   AF-A0A9R1X9N6-F1
#
_cell.length_a   1.000
_cell.length_b   1.000
_cell.length_c   1.000
_cell.angle_alpha   90.00
_cell.angle_beta   90.00
_cell.angle_gamma   90.00
#
_symmetry.space_group_name_H-M   'P 1'
#
loop_
_entity.id
_entity.type
_entity.pdbx_description
1 polymer ?
#
loop_
_entity_poly.entity_id
_entity_poly.type
_entity_poly.pdbx_seq_one_letter_code
_entity_poly.pdbx_strand_id
1 'polypeptide(L)'
;MDGNNQVLPLAHGICKKESGLTWTWFLEKLYECVGDCQELTFVTDRVDAIRVSIENVFPHAHHGLCAFHLLGNIVHRFGKNDKTKVLFWRLVKAYKRNVFEELWYRFSSTRPQVATYLSEIPHVKWTRAYSLSKRYDYMTSNSAESMNALYVDARKMPIIPLLEFFRRLSQEWCNKHRIEGDAYKMETYQSTYEEPVYPLPKPCDWEIPAEMMVVRTPDNGYTSSW
;
A
#
# COMPACT_ATOMS: atom_id res chain seq x y z
N MET A 1 1.58 -4.91 5.50
CA MET A 1 1.93 -5.37 4.15
C MET A 1 3.41 -5.70 4.19
N ASP A 2 3.82 -6.80 3.56
CA ASP A 2 5.24 -7.07 3.39
C ASP A 2 5.80 -6.37 2.13
N GLY A 3 7.08 -6.58 1.85
CA GLY A 3 7.74 -5.99 0.67
C GLY A 3 7.26 -6.54 -0.68
N ASN A 4 6.43 -7.58 -0.68
CA ASN A 4 5.86 -8.19 -1.89
C ASN A 4 4.39 -7.77 -2.11
N ASN A 5 3.94 -6.70 -1.46
CA ASN A 5 2.55 -6.24 -1.46
C ASN A 5 1.53 -7.31 -0.98
N GLN A 6 1.95 -8.28 -0.17
CA GLN A 6 1.06 -9.28 0.40
C GLN A 6 0.53 -8.82 1.77
N VAL A 7 -0.68 -9.29 2.10
CA VAL A 7 -1.30 -9.03 3.40
C VAL A 7 -0.63 -9.93 4.43
N LEU A 8 -0.15 -9.35 5.52
CA LEU A 8 0.41 -10.09 6.64
C LEU A 8 -0.34 -9.69 7.92
N PRO A 9 -1.19 -10.57 8.48
CA PRO A 9 -1.81 -10.33 9.77
C PRO A 9 -0.73 -10.29 10.87
N LEU A 10 -0.67 -9.18 11.62
CA LEU A 10 0.32 -9.02 12.70
C LEU A 10 -0.22 -9.48 14.06
N ALA A 11 -1.51 -9.24 14.32
CA ALA A 11 -2.15 -9.57 15.58
C ALA A 11 -3.67 -9.71 15.40
N HIS A 12 -4.29 -10.45 16.33
CA HIS A 12 -5.74 -10.62 16.44
C HIS A 12 -6.19 -10.21 17.83
N GLY A 13 -7.28 -9.44 17.93
CA GLY A 13 -7.91 -9.07 19.19
C GLY A 13 -9.33 -9.66 19.29
N ILE A 14 -9.60 -10.42 20.34
CA ILE A 14 -10.95 -10.94 20.64
C ILE A 14 -11.54 -10.11 21.76
N CYS A 15 -12.57 -9.34 21.46
CA CYS A 15 -13.21 -8.40 22.38
C CYS A 15 -14.72 -8.64 22.44
N LYS A 16 -15.35 -8.31 23.57
CA LYS A 16 -16.81 -8.42 23.75
C LYS A 16 -17.60 -7.46 22.83
N LYS A 17 -17.04 -6.28 22.55
CA LYS A 17 -17.64 -5.26 21.69
C LYS A 17 -16.57 -4.35 21.10
N GLU A 18 -16.89 -3.67 20.01
CA GLU A 18 -16.07 -2.59 19.48
C GLU A 18 -16.38 -1.30 20.26
N SER A 19 -15.38 -0.76 20.95
CA SER A 19 -15.47 0.45 21.75
C SER A 19 -14.12 1.15 21.85
N GLY A 20 -14.10 2.42 22.30
CA GLY A 20 -12.83 3.13 22.53
C GLY A 20 -11.89 2.36 23.48
N LEU A 21 -12.44 1.81 24.58
CA LEU A 21 -11.65 1.04 25.55
C LEU A 21 -11.01 -0.21 24.94
N THR A 22 -11.74 -0.95 24.11
CA THR A 22 -11.21 -2.18 23.47
C THR A 22 -10.19 -1.86 22.38
N TRP A 23 -10.37 -0.75 21.65
CA TRP A 23 -9.38 -0.28 20.68
C TRP A 23 -8.10 0.22 21.36
N THR A 24 -8.24 0.96 22.46
CA THR A 24 -7.09 1.42 23.27
C THR A 24 -6.31 0.22 23.79
N TRP A 25 -6.98 -0.75 24.44
CA TRP A 25 -6.34 -1.98 24.91
C TRP A 25 -5.62 -2.75 23.79
N PHE A 26 -6.27 -2.93 22.62
CA PHE A 26 -5.64 -3.64 21.51
C PHE A 26 -4.39 -2.91 21.00
N LEU A 27 -4.45 -1.59 20.89
CA LEU A 27 -3.32 -0.77 20.46
C LEU A 27 -2.19 -0.75 21.50
N GLU A 28 -2.49 -0.76 22.80
CA GLU A 28 -1.48 -0.89 23.86
C GLU A 28 -0.74 -2.22 23.73
N LYS A 29 -1.45 -3.32 23.48
CA LYS A 29 -0.84 -4.63 23.23
C LYS A 29 -0.03 -4.67 21.94
N LEU A 30 -0.47 -3.96 20.91
CA LEU A 30 0.32 -3.80 19.70
C LEU A 30 1.60 -3.00 19.99
N TYR A 31 1.50 -1.91 20.76
CA TYR A 31 2.63 -1.06 21.15
C TYR A 31 3.68 -1.83 21.94
N GLU A 32 3.27 -2.69 22.88
CA GLU A 32 4.18 -3.59 23.61
C GLU A 32 5.01 -4.48 22.66
N CYS A 33 4.46 -4.87 21.51
CA CYS A 33 5.12 -5.74 20.55
C CYS A 33 5.99 -4.98 19.54
N VAL A 34 5.52 -3.83 19.04
CA VAL A 34 6.18 -3.12 17.91
C VAL A 34 6.94 -1.87 18.34
N GLY A 35 6.64 -1.31 19.52
CA GLY A 35 7.20 -0.06 20.01
C GLY A 35 6.81 1.16 19.17
N ASP A 36 7.58 2.24 19.35
CA ASP A 36 7.46 3.43 18.53
C ASP A 36 8.27 3.28 17.23
N CYS A 37 7.58 3.04 16.13
CA CYS A 37 8.19 2.85 14.81
C CYS A 37 8.14 4.17 14.03
N GLN A 38 9.32 4.66 13.63
CA GLN A 38 9.41 5.84 12.76
C GLN A 38 8.67 5.57 11.44
N GLU A 39 7.93 6.58 10.95
CA GLU A 39 7.08 6.50 9.75
C GLU A 39 5.89 5.52 9.83
N LEU A 40 5.61 4.92 11.01
CA LEU A 40 4.44 4.05 11.20
C LEU A 40 3.17 4.77 10.77
N THR A 41 2.35 4.09 9.98
CA THR A 41 1.12 4.65 9.45
C THR A 41 -0.05 3.71 9.63
N PHE A 42 -1.07 4.18 10.34
CA PHE A 42 -2.37 3.53 10.42
C PHE A 42 -3.27 4.00 9.30
N VAL A 43 -3.95 3.08 8.60
CA VAL A 43 -5.04 3.38 7.67
C VAL A 43 -6.29 2.67 8.15
N THR A 44 -7.27 3.43 8.63
CA THR A 44 -8.45 2.87 9.29
C THR A 44 -9.73 3.41 8.69
N ASP A 45 -10.86 2.81 9.03
CA ASP A 45 -12.16 3.45 8.83
C ASP A 45 -12.27 4.75 9.65
N ARG A 46 -13.25 5.59 9.32
CA ARG A 46 -13.58 6.87 9.97
C ARG A 46 -14.44 6.65 11.23
N VAL A 47 -13.91 5.86 12.17
CA VAL A 47 -14.53 5.63 13.48
C VAL A 47 -13.77 6.42 14.54
N ASP A 48 -14.46 7.29 15.29
CA ASP A 48 -13.84 8.16 16.29
C ASP A 48 -13.13 7.39 17.40
N ALA A 49 -13.68 6.25 17.82
CA ALA A 49 -13.07 5.40 18.84
C ALA A 49 -11.65 4.94 18.44
N ILE A 50 -11.45 4.59 17.17
CA ILE A 50 -10.14 4.16 16.66
C ILE A 50 -9.19 5.36 16.58
N ARG A 51 -9.67 6.48 16.04
CA ARG A 51 -8.88 7.73 15.93
C ARG A 51 -8.32 8.16 17.29
N VAL A 52 -9.18 8.27 18.30
CA VAL A 52 -8.79 8.69 19.66
C VAL A 52 -7.81 7.68 20.27
N SER A 53 -8.02 6.38 20.07
CA SER A 53 -7.12 5.36 20.60
C SER A 53 -5.73 5.42 19.95
N ILE A 54 -5.64 5.67 18.65
CA ILE A 54 -4.35 5.85 17.95
C ILE A 54 -3.64 7.12 18.45
N GLU A 55 -4.36 8.24 18.56
CA GLU A 55 -3.80 9.51 19.03
C GLU A 55 -3.22 9.41 20.45
N ASN A 56 -3.82 8.57 21.31
CA ASN A 56 -3.36 8.35 22.67
C ASN A 56 -2.19 7.37 22.78
N VAL A 57 -2.23 6.24 22.05
CA VAL A 57 -1.24 5.16 22.21
C VAL A 57 -0.04 5.34 21.27
N PHE A 58 -0.26 5.87 20.07
CA PHE A 58 0.76 6.10 19.04
C PHE A 58 0.79 7.57 18.59
N PRO A 59 1.15 8.53 19.47
CA PRO A 59 1.07 9.96 19.17
C PRO A 59 1.98 10.40 18.02
N HIS A 60 3.05 9.65 17.73
CA HIS A 60 4.00 9.93 16.66
C HIS A 60 3.68 9.20 15.35
N ALA A 61 2.73 8.25 15.35
CA ALA A 61 2.33 7.56 14.15
C ALA A 61 1.47 8.46 13.24
N HIS A 62 1.63 8.30 11.94
CA HIS A 62 0.73 8.91 10.98
C HIS A 62 -0.60 8.15 10.95
N HIS A 63 -1.68 8.88 10.74
CA HIS A 63 -3.02 8.29 10.62
C HIS A 63 -3.72 8.74 9.34
N GLY A 64 -4.22 7.77 8.59
CA GLY A 64 -4.95 7.92 7.35
C GLY A 64 -6.36 7.35 7.45
N LEU A 65 -7.29 8.00 6.76
CA LEU A 65 -8.63 7.48 6.59
C LEU A 65 -8.69 6.63 5.32
N CYS A 66 -9.38 5.50 5.41
CA CYS A 66 -9.66 4.64 4.28
C CYS A 66 -10.51 5.39 3.24
N ALA A 67 -9.95 5.59 2.06
CA ALA A 67 -10.62 6.29 0.97
C ALA A 67 -11.87 5.55 0.47
N PHE A 68 -11.92 4.21 0.59
CA PHE A 68 -13.10 3.43 0.23
C PHE A 68 -14.29 3.75 1.15
N HIS A 69 -14.07 3.75 2.46
CA HIS A 69 -15.10 4.14 3.43
C HIS A 69 -15.48 5.61 3.31
N LEU A 70 -14.51 6.49 3.03
CA LEU A 70 -14.80 7.90 2.77
C LEU A 70 -15.71 8.08 1.54
N LEU A 71 -15.47 7.32 0.46
CA LEU A 71 -16.36 7.28 -0.69
C LEU A 71 -17.74 6.71 -0.32
N GLY A 72 -17.79 5.67 0.51
CA GLY A 72 -19.03 5.11 1.04
C GLY A 72 -19.87 6.18 1.76
N ASN A 73 -19.24 6.99 2.61
CA ASN A 73 -19.88 8.11 3.30
C ASN A 73 -20.39 9.18 2.33
N ILE A 74 -19.63 9.48 1.27
CA ILE A 74 -20.08 10.40 0.20
C ILE A 74 -21.32 9.84 -0.50
N VAL A 75 -21.32 8.56 -0.87
CA VAL A 75 -22.45 7.92 -1.55
C VAL A 75 -23.68 7.87 -0.64
N HIS A 76 -23.50 7.55 0.64
CA HIS A 76 -24.57 7.53 1.63
C HIS A 76 -25.19 8.92 1.82
N ARG A 77 -24.37 9.98 1.92
CA ARG A 77 -24.84 11.35 2.20
C ARG A 77 -25.36 12.10 0.98
N PHE A 78 -24.76 11.88 -0.20
CA PHE A 78 -25.02 12.68 -1.41
C PHE A 78 -25.52 11.88 -2.59
N GLY A 79 -25.84 10.59 -2.39
CA GLY A 79 -26.29 9.68 -3.43
C GLY A 79 -25.15 9.14 -4.32
N LYS A 80 -25.44 8.02 -4.99
CA LYS A 80 -24.50 7.40 -5.94
C LYS A 80 -24.33 8.29 -7.17
N ASN A 81 -23.07 8.54 -7.54
CA ASN A 81 -22.73 9.29 -8.75
C ASN A 81 -21.38 8.82 -9.31
N ASP A 82 -21.38 8.21 -10.49
CA ASP A 82 -20.19 7.58 -11.06
C ASP A 82 -19.10 8.59 -11.43
N LYS A 83 -19.48 9.78 -11.92
CA LYS A 83 -18.53 10.87 -12.19
C LYS A 83 -17.79 11.30 -10.92
N THR A 84 -18.52 11.40 -9.80
CA THR A 84 -17.95 11.75 -8.49
C THR A 84 -16.97 10.69 -8.03
N LYS A 85 -17.35 9.41 -8.17
CA LYS A 85 -16.49 8.27 -7.82
C LYS A 85 -15.18 8.31 -8.61
N VAL A 86 -15.24 8.51 -9.93
CA VAL A 86 -14.05 8.59 -10.79
C VAL A 86 -13.15 9.75 -10.40
N LEU A 87 -13.71 10.96 -10.23
CA LEU A 87 -12.91 12.13 -9.85
C LEU A 87 -12.33 12.00 -8.44
N PHE A 88 -13.08 11.44 -7.49
CA PHE A 88 -12.63 11.19 -6.13
C PHE A 88 -11.40 10.26 -6.09
N TRP A 89 -11.42 9.14 -6.82
CA TRP A 89 -10.27 8.25 -6.86
C TRP A 89 -9.04 8.88 -7.53
N ARG A 90 -9.24 9.72 -8.55
CA ARG A 90 -8.15 10.49 -9.15
C ARG A 90 -7.53 11.48 -8.16
N LEU A 91 -8.35 12.13 -7.34
CA LEU A 91 -7.90 13.03 -6.27
C LEU A 91 -7.09 12.30 -5.22
N VAL A 92 -7.66 11.24 -4.64
CA VAL A 92 -7.05 10.46 -3.56
C VAL A 92 -5.66 9.95 -3.97
N LYS A 93 -5.53 9.46 -5.21
CA LYS A 93 -4.30 8.86 -5.75
C LYS A 93 -3.33 9.86 -6.39
N ALA A 94 -3.67 11.14 -6.47
CA ALA A 94 -2.79 12.14 -7.04
C ALA A 94 -1.44 12.14 -6.30
N TYR A 95 -0.35 11.97 -7.05
CA TYR A 95 0.99 11.88 -6.47
C TYR A 95 1.59 13.25 -6.15
N LYS A 96 1.46 14.21 -7.07
CA LYS A 96 2.00 15.57 -6.93
C LYS A 96 0.92 16.54 -6.45
N ARG A 97 1.33 17.52 -5.63
CA ARG A 97 0.41 18.54 -5.08
C ARG A 97 -0.25 19.40 -6.15
N ASN A 98 0.50 19.84 -7.16
CA ASN A 98 -0.05 20.62 -8.27
C ASN A 98 -1.14 19.83 -9.06
N VAL A 99 -0.92 18.54 -9.29
CA VAL A 99 -1.91 17.66 -9.93
C VAL A 99 -3.15 17.51 -9.04
N PHE A 100 -2.96 17.37 -7.72
CA PHE A 100 -4.08 17.34 -6.78
C PHE A 100 -4.88 18.65 -6.83
N GLU A 101 -4.23 19.80 -6.79
CA GLU A 101 -4.87 21.12 -6.79
C GLU A 101 -5.70 21.36 -8.06
N GLU A 102 -5.17 20.98 -9.23
CA GLU A 102 -5.92 21.05 -10.50
C GLU A 102 -7.16 20.15 -10.47
N LEU A 103 -7.00 18.91 -10.00
CA LEU A 103 -8.13 17.98 -9.86
C LEU A 103 -9.13 18.48 -8.82
N TRP A 104 -8.66 19.12 -7.74
CA TRP A 104 -9.48 19.61 -6.64
C TRP A 104 -10.33 20.80 -7.09
N TYR A 105 -9.75 21.71 -7.86
CA TYR A 105 -10.49 22.79 -8.51
C TYR A 105 -11.61 22.24 -9.40
N ARG A 106 -11.29 21.30 -10.29
CA ARG A 106 -12.30 20.67 -11.17
C ARG A 106 -13.38 19.93 -10.39
N PHE A 107 -13.00 19.20 -9.34
CA PHE A 107 -13.94 18.47 -8.49
C PHE A 107 -14.87 19.43 -7.75
N SER A 108 -14.34 20.51 -7.18
CA SER A 108 -15.09 21.52 -6.44
C SER A 108 -16.10 22.26 -7.32
N SER A 109 -15.72 22.57 -8.57
CA SER A 109 -16.66 23.16 -9.54
C SER A 109 -17.76 22.20 -9.97
N THR A 110 -17.48 20.89 -10.03
CA THR A 110 -18.45 19.87 -10.48
C THR A 110 -19.37 19.42 -9.35
N ARG A 111 -18.85 19.30 -8.12
CA ARG A 111 -19.52 18.72 -6.95
C ARG A 111 -19.25 19.58 -5.70
N PRO A 112 -19.70 20.85 -5.67
CA PRO A 112 -19.37 21.80 -4.61
C PRO A 112 -19.77 21.28 -3.21
N GLN A 113 -20.97 20.70 -3.07
CA GLN A 113 -21.43 20.16 -1.78
C GLN A 113 -20.54 19.03 -1.24
N VAL A 114 -20.02 18.16 -2.12
CA VAL A 114 -19.12 17.07 -1.72
C VAL A 114 -17.74 17.63 -1.38
N ALA A 115 -17.27 18.63 -2.14
CA ALA A 115 -16.01 19.30 -1.88
C ALA A 115 -16.03 20.03 -0.53
N THR A 116 -17.12 20.71 -0.16
CA THR A 116 -17.30 21.31 1.17
C THR A 116 -17.17 20.27 2.26
N TYR A 117 -17.89 19.14 2.15
CA TYR A 117 -17.79 18.04 3.11
C TYR A 117 -16.37 17.48 3.23
N LEU A 118 -15.68 17.28 2.09
CA LEU A 118 -14.31 16.78 2.10
C LEU A 118 -13.31 17.80 2.67
N SER A 119 -13.59 19.10 2.57
CA SER A 119 -12.75 20.18 3.12
C SER A 119 -12.78 20.21 4.64
N GLU A 120 -13.83 19.65 5.28
CA GLU A 120 -13.89 19.46 6.74
C GLU A 120 -12.84 18.45 7.23
N ILE A 121 -12.28 17.63 6.33
CA ILE A 121 -11.32 16.59 6.64
C ILE A 121 -9.93 17.02 6.12
N PRO A 122 -8.90 17.12 6.98
CA PRO A 122 -7.57 17.51 6.54
C PRO A 122 -7.06 16.64 5.38
N HIS A 123 -6.56 17.26 4.30
CA HIS A 123 -6.11 16.55 3.10
C HIS A 123 -5.06 15.46 3.38
N VAL A 124 -4.19 15.67 4.37
CA VAL A 124 -3.19 14.69 4.83
C VAL A 124 -3.81 13.35 5.25
N LYS A 125 -5.06 13.35 5.73
CA LYS A 125 -5.74 12.13 6.18
C LYS A 125 -6.18 11.24 5.01
N TRP A 126 -6.57 11.81 3.87
CA TRP A 126 -7.26 11.06 2.81
C TRP A 126 -6.64 11.19 1.41
N THR A 127 -5.57 11.98 1.24
CA THR A 127 -4.90 12.18 -0.05
C THR A 127 -3.46 11.69 0.00
N ARG A 128 -2.97 11.16 -1.12
CA ARG A 128 -1.56 10.76 -1.27
C ARG A 128 -0.64 11.98 -1.36
N ALA A 129 -0.98 12.98 -2.15
CA ALA A 129 -0.16 14.17 -2.39
C ALA A 129 0.16 15.00 -1.13
N TYR A 130 -0.72 14.97 -0.11
CA TYR A 130 -0.51 15.68 1.16
C TYR A 130 -0.13 14.75 2.31
N SER A 131 -0.01 13.45 2.08
CA SER A 131 0.37 12.52 3.12
C SER A 131 1.78 12.81 3.62
N LEU A 132 1.97 12.87 4.93
CA LEU A 132 3.29 13.02 5.56
C LEU A 132 4.07 11.69 5.56
N SER A 133 3.34 10.58 5.48
CA SER A 133 3.86 9.22 5.44
C SER A 133 4.07 8.70 4.03
N LYS A 134 5.09 7.85 3.83
CA LYS A 134 5.28 7.05 2.61
C LYS A 134 4.25 5.92 2.56
N ARG A 135 3.00 6.23 2.19
CA ARG A 135 1.92 5.22 2.11
C ARG A 135 2.00 4.30 0.90
N TYR A 136 3.00 4.45 0.01
CA TYR A 136 3.22 3.59 -1.18
C TYR A 136 1.92 3.18 -1.96
N ASP A 137 0.95 4.09 -2.07
CA ASP A 137 -0.40 3.92 -2.67
C ASP A 137 -1.47 3.19 -1.83
N TYR A 138 -1.17 2.76 -0.60
CA TYR A 138 -2.13 2.19 0.35
C TYR A 138 -3.06 3.26 0.93
N MET A 139 -4.12 3.54 0.18
CA MET A 139 -5.16 4.51 0.54
C MET A 139 -6.41 3.85 1.14
N THR A 140 -6.44 2.51 1.24
CA THR A 140 -7.61 1.76 1.70
C THR A 140 -7.24 0.75 2.77
N SER A 141 -8.22 0.41 3.62
CA SER A 141 -8.16 -0.70 4.57
C SER A 141 -8.58 -2.03 3.94
N ASN A 142 -8.48 -2.19 2.61
CA ASN A 142 -8.94 -3.40 1.90
C ASN A 142 -8.31 -4.68 2.45
N SER A 143 -7.06 -4.62 2.91
CA SER A 143 -6.39 -5.74 3.55
C SER A 143 -7.16 -6.20 4.79
N ALA A 144 -7.54 -5.26 5.66
CA ALA A 144 -8.34 -5.56 6.86
C ALA A 144 -9.74 -6.08 6.49
N GLU A 145 -10.40 -5.49 5.48
CA GLU A 145 -11.71 -5.97 5.02
C GLU A 145 -11.66 -7.38 4.43
N SER A 146 -10.63 -7.71 3.67
CA SER A 146 -10.43 -9.06 3.15
C SER A 146 -10.23 -10.07 4.28
N MET A 147 -9.50 -9.71 5.33
CA MET A 147 -9.38 -10.55 6.52
C MET A 147 -10.73 -10.71 7.21
N ASN A 148 -11.48 -9.61 7.38
CA ASN A 148 -12.80 -9.63 8.00
C ASN A 148 -13.79 -10.52 7.25
N ALA A 149 -13.70 -10.59 5.92
CA ALA A 149 -14.50 -11.47 5.07
C ALA A 149 -14.15 -12.95 5.27
N LEU A 150 -12.85 -13.28 5.40
CA LEU A 150 -12.40 -14.65 5.73
C LEU A 150 -12.90 -15.11 7.11
N TYR A 151 -13.12 -14.17 8.03
CA TYR A 151 -13.48 -14.46 9.42
C TYR A 151 -14.97 -14.60 9.68
N VAL A 152 -15.83 -14.35 8.69
CA VAL A 152 -17.30 -14.29 8.89
C VAL A 152 -17.84 -15.52 9.61
N ASP A 153 -17.43 -16.73 9.20
CA ASP A 153 -17.88 -17.96 9.82
C ASP A 153 -17.07 -18.34 11.07
N ALA A 154 -15.76 -18.06 11.06
CA ALA A 154 -14.90 -18.30 12.23
C ALA A 154 -15.39 -17.53 13.46
N ARG A 155 -15.87 -16.29 13.30
CA ARG A 155 -16.39 -15.45 14.40
C ARG A 155 -17.64 -16.04 15.08
N LYS A 156 -18.32 -17.02 14.47
CA LYS A 156 -19.47 -17.71 15.08
C LYS A 156 -19.05 -18.87 15.99
N MET A 157 -17.77 -19.25 15.95
CA MET A 157 -17.24 -20.35 16.75
C MET A 157 -17.01 -19.92 18.20
N PRO A 158 -17.00 -20.87 19.16
CA PRO A 158 -16.51 -20.60 20.51
C PRO A 158 -15.05 -20.12 20.51
N ILE A 159 -14.63 -19.51 21.61
CA ILE A 159 -13.31 -18.86 21.72
C ILE A 159 -12.15 -19.82 21.40
N ILE A 160 -12.19 -21.06 21.91
CA ILE A 160 -11.10 -22.02 21.72
C ILE A 160 -10.94 -22.41 20.23
N PRO A 161 -11.98 -22.87 19.51
CA PRO A 161 -11.88 -23.09 18.07
C PRO A 161 -11.52 -21.83 17.25
N LEU A 162 -11.98 -20.65 17.66
CA LEU A 162 -11.63 -19.38 17.00
C LEU A 162 -10.13 -19.07 17.12
N LEU A 163 -9.54 -19.25 18.30
CA LEU A 163 -8.10 -19.10 18.50
C LEU A 163 -7.31 -20.10 17.65
N GLU A 164 -7.76 -21.35 17.59
CA GLU A 164 -7.15 -22.38 16.77
C GLU A 164 -7.23 -22.05 15.27
N PHE A 165 -8.35 -21.50 14.82
CA PHE A 165 -8.51 -20.98 13.46
C PHE A 165 -7.49 -19.88 13.15
N PHE A 166 -7.33 -18.88 14.02
CA PHE A 166 -6.36 -17.80 13.81
C PHE A 166 -4.91 -18.31 13.83
N ARG A 167 -4.60 -19.25 14.73
CA ARG A 167 -3.28 -19.90 14.80
C ARG A 167 -2.95 -20.62 13.50
N ARG A 168 -3.85 -21.49 13.02
CA ARG A 168 -3.68 -22.26 11.78
C ARG A 168 -3.51 -21.33 10.58
N LEU A 169 -4.38 -20.33 10.45
CA LEU A 169 -4.31 -19.36 9.36
C LEU A 169 -2.96 -18.62 9.34
N SER A 170 -2.50 -18.14 10.50
CA SER A 170 -1.23 -17.41 10.58
C SER A 170 -0.05 -18.32 10.22
N GLN A 171 -0.07 -19.58 10.66
CA GLN A 171 0.97 -20.55 10.31
C GLN A 171 0.99 -20.91 8.83
N GLU A 172 -0.17 -21.20 8.24
CA GLU A 172 -0.30 -21.51 6.81
C GLU A 172 0.21 -20.34 5.97
N TRP A 173 -0.15 -19.11 6.35
CA TRP A 173 0.25 -17.91 5.63
C TRP A 173 1.75 -17.66 5.75
N CYS A 174 2.32 -17.70 6.96
CA CYS A 174 3.76 -17.55 7.15
C CYS A 174 4.55 -18.63 6.42
N ASN A 175 4.08 -19.88 6.41
CA ASN A 175 4.73 -20.95 5.67
C ASN A 175 4.68 -20.72 4.15
N LYS A 176 3.54 -20.28 3.62
CA LYS A 176 3.40 -19.92 2.20
C LYS A 176 4.35 -18.79 1.81
N HIS A 177 4.39 -17.70 2.59
CA HIS A 177 5.32 -16.59 2.35
C HIS A 177 6.78 -17.02 2.45
N ARG A 178 7.13 -17.92 3.39
CA ARG A 178 8.49 -18.46 3.51
C ARG A 178 8.89 -19.22 2.24
N ILE A 179 8.01 -20.09 1.72
CA ILE A 179 8.26 -20.85 0.49
C ILE A 179 8.39 -19.92 -0.71
N GLU A 180 7.53 -18.91 -0.83
CA GLU A 180 7.62 -17.91 -1.90
C GLU A 180 8.89 -17.06 -1.78
N GLY A 181 9.30 -16.71 -0.55
CA GLY A 181 10.53 -16.00 -0.25
C GLY A 181 11.80 -16.77 -0.65
N ASP A 182 11.78 -18.10 -0.55
CA ASP A 182 12.90 -18.96 -0.98
C ASP A 182 13.22 -18.79 -2.48
N ALA A 183 12.22 -18.41 -3.30
CA ALA A 183 12.42 -18.12 -4.73
C ALA A 183 13.24 -16.84 -4.99
N TYR A 184 13.38 -15.96 -4.00
CA TYR A 184 14.10 -14.69 -4.09
C TYR A 184 15.50 -14.73 -3.44
N LYS A 185 15.98 -15.92 -3.05
CA LYS A 185 17.37 -16.08 -2.59
C LYS A 185 18.34 -15.79 -3.73
N MET A 186 19.47 -15.17 -3.41
CA MET A 186 20.52 -14.85 -4.39
C MET A 186 20.96 -16.11 -5.15
N GLU A 187 21.07 -17.24 -4.46
CA GLU A 187 21.38 -18.56 -5.02
C GLU A 187 20.34 -18.99 -6.09
N THR A 188 19.04 -18.90 -5.77
CA THR A 188 17.96 -19.19 -6.72
C THR A 188 17.98 -18.24 -7.91
N TYR A 189 18.20 -16.94 -7.67
CA TYR A 189 18.30 -15.94 -8.73
C TYR A 189 19.50 -16.23 -9.65
N GLN A 190 20.67 -16.52 -9.08
CA GLN A 190 21.88 -16.88 -9.83
C GLN A 190 21.67 -18.15 -10.65
N SER A 191 21.04 -19.19 -10.09
CA SER A 191 20.72 -20.44 -10.82
C SER A 191 19.82 -20.21 -12.04
N THR A 192 18.98 -19.16 -12.02
CA THR A 192 18.13 -18.80 -13.16
C THR A 192 18.96 -18.29 -14.36
N TYR A 193 20.19 -17.81 -14.11
CA TYR A 193 21.12 -17.34 -15.14
C TYR A 193 22.30 -18.29 -15.38
N GLU A 194 22.37 -19.43 -14.67
CA GLU A 194 23.39 -20.45 -14.91
C GLU A 194 23.18 -21.16 -16.25
N GLU A 195 21.93 -21.31 -16.69
CA GLU A 195 21.61 -21.84 -18.01
C GLU A 195 21.09 -20.71 -18.93
N PRO A 196 21.84 -20.33 -19.99
CA PRO A 196 21.34 -19.37 -20.96
C PRO A 196 20.18 -19.98 -21.75
N VAL A 197 18.98 -19.42 -21.59
CA VAL A 197 17.75 -19.80 -22.33
C VAL A 197 17.95 -19.71 -23.85
N TYR A 198 18.82 -18.79 -24.28
CA TYR A 198 19.31 -18.68 -25.65
C TYR A 198 20.82 -18.50 -25.60
N PRO A 199 21.62 -19.57 -25.74
CA PRO A 199 23.06 -19.42 -25.80
C PRO A 199 23.41 -18.54 -26.99
N LEU A 200 24.17 -17.46 -26.75
CA LEU A 200 24.74 -16.70 -27.85
C LEU A 200 25.60 -17.66 -28.70
N PRO A 201 25.52 -17.58 -30.04
CA PRO A 201 26.46 -18.30 -30.90
C PRO A 201 27.89 -17.94 -30.48
N LYS A 202 28.85 -18.85 -30.69
CA LYS A 202 30.24 -18.51 -30.39
C LYS A 202 30.63 -17.31 -31.25
N PRO A 203 31.56 -16.44 -30.80
CA PRO A 203 32.01 -15.30 -31.60
C PRO A 203 32.51 -15.66 -33.01
N CYS A 204 32.96 -16.90 -33.23
CA CYS A 204 33.32 -17.43 -34.55
C CYS A 204 32.14 -17.69 -35.49
N ASP A 205 30.92 -17.79 -34.95
CA ASP A 205 29.67 -18.05 -35.68
C ASP A 205 28.94 -16.73 -36.00
N TRP A 206 29.52 -15.58 -35.64
CA TRP A 206 28.90 -14.28 -35.86
C TRP A 206 29.17 -13.81 -37.29
N GLU A 207 28.09 -13.64 -38.06
CA GLU A 207 28.15 -12.90 -39.32
C GLU A 207 28.22 -11.40 -39.01
N ILE A 208 29.43 -10.84 -39.02
CA ILE A 208 29.65 -9.40 -38.82
C ILE A 208 29.53 -8.69 -40.19
N PRO A 209 28.53 -7.82 -40.41
CA PRO A 209 28.42 -7.06 -41.65
C PRO A 209 29.68 -6.21 -41.89
N ALA A 210 30.17 -6.18 -43.14
CA ALA A 210 31.43 -5.51 -43.50
C ALA A 210 31.46 -4.02 -43.12
N GLU A 211 30.30 -3.38 -43.04
CA GLU A 211 30.07 -2.00 -42.60
C GLU A 211 30.38 -1.75 -41.11
N MET A 212 30.31 -2.77 -40.25
CA MET A 212 30.68 -2.68 -38.84
C MET A 212 32.15 -3.02 -38.56
N MET A 213 32.87 -3.60 -39.52
CA MET A 213 34.30 -3.91 -39.37
C MET A 213 35.20 -2.66 -39.44
N VAL A 214 34.71 -1.59 -40.06
CA VAL A 214 35.45 -0.34 -40.21
C VAL A 214 34.89 0.70 -39.25
N VAL A 215 35.24 0.57 -37.96
CA VAL A 215 35.04 1.68 -37.02
C VAL A 215 36.08 2.75 -37.34
N ARG A 216 35.73 3.71 -38.21
CA ARG A 216 36.55 4.92 -38.36
C ARG A 216 36.37 5.75 -37.09
N THR A 217 37.47 6.04 -36.39
CA THR A 217 37.46 7.04 -35.33
C THR A 217 36.98 8.38 -35.90
N PRO A 218 36.15 9.15 -35.19
CA PRO A 218 35.74 10.48 -35.67
C PRO A 218 36.97 11.34 -35.97
N ASP A 219 36.99 11.98 -37.14
CA ASP A 219 38.05 12.92 -37.53
C ASP A 219 38.08 14.07 -36.52
N ASN A 220 39.03 14.01 -35.58
CA ASN A 220 39.27 15.09 -34.64
C ASN A 220 39.99 16.22 -35.39
N GLY A 221 39.20 17.13 -35.96
CA GLY A 221 39.64 18.33 -36.69
C GLY A 221 40.38 19.37 -35.85
N TYR A 222 41.42 18.96 -35.13
CA TYR A 222 42.36 19.86 -34.48
C TYR A 222 43.71 19.78 -35.18
N THR A 223 43.95 20.76 -36.05
CA THR A 223 45.28 21.16 -36.49
C THR A 223 46.08 21.64 -35.27
N SER A 224 47.26 21.06 -35.03
CA SER A 224 48.26 21.66 -34.16
C SER A 224 49.56 21.81 -34.95
N SER A 225 49.83 23.07 -35.28
CA SER A 225 51.14 23.57 -35.64
C SER A 225 51.97 23.82 -34.38
N TRP A 226 53.25 23.45 -34.46
CA TRP A 226 54.35 23.51 -33.49
C TRP A 226 54.53 22.29 -32.60
#